data_AF-A0A8J4EM28-F1
#
_entry.id   AF-A0A8J4EM28-F1
#
_cell.length_a   1.000
_cell.length_b   1.000
_cell.length_c   1.000
_cell.angle_alpha   90.00
_cell.angle_beta   90.00
_cell.angle_gamma   90.00
#
_symmetry.space_group_name_H-M   'P 1'
#
loop_
_entity.id
_entity.type
_entity.pdbx_description
1 polymer ?
#
loop_
_entity_poly.entity_id
_entity_poly.type
_entity_poly.pdbx_seq_one_letter_code
_entity_poly.pdbx_strand_id
1 'polypeptide(L)'
;MPTSLDAVDQDILDRRRTRLDAQHGPRVGDFVEFTDGATRRISYLWTVPDGQKAQTSTDGRFYLGDDGVDFSGSLYPAVPTASLTDTARTRLGAVWLFHHDRWRAYNAITTVIPFRVYACHLPAPH
;
A
#
# COMPACT_ATOMS: atom_id res chain seq x y z
N MET A 1 14.86 -20.51 -10.80
CA MET A 1 14.63 -20.57 -9.34
C MET A 1 13.92 -19.29 -8.95
N PRO A 2 12.87 -19.32 -8.13
CA PRO A 2 12.30 -18.08 -7.59
C PRO A 2 13.39 -17.37 -6.79
N THR A 3 13.58 -16.08 -7.06
CA THR A 3 14.60 -15.28 -6.40
C THR A 3 14.19 -15.07 -4.94
N SER A 4 15.02 -15.55 -4.02
CA SER A 4 14.81 -15.34 -2.58
C SER A 4 15.36 -14.00 -2.15
N LEU A 5 14.69 -13.35 -1.19
CA LEU A 5 15.19 -12.15 -0.53
C LEU A 5 16.58 -12.41 0.09
N ASP A 6 17.60 -11.71 -0.38
CA ASP A 6 18.94 -11.76 0.21
C ASP A 6 19.31 -10.48 0.97
N ALA A 7 20.55 -10.39 1.44
CA ALA A 7 21.01 -9.25 2.24
C ALA A 7 20.95 -7.90 1.48
N VAL A 8 21.15 -7.91 0.16
CA VAL A 8 21.06 -6.69 -0.66
C VAL A 8 19.61 -6.27 -0.79
N ASP A 9 18.70 -7.22 -1.01
CA ASP A 9 17.27 -6.93 -1.07
C ASP A 9 16.71 -6.45 0.27
N GLN A 10 17.22 -7.01 1.38
CA GLN A 10 16.84 -6.61 2.73
C GLN A 10 17.24 -5.15 3.02
N ASP A 11 18.44 -4.72 2.63
CA ASP A 11 18.86 -3.31 2.77
C ASP A 11 17.98 -2.36 1.91
N ILE A 12 17.67 -2.77 0.68
CA ILE A 12 16.74 -2.02 -0.19
C ILE A 12 15.36 -1.91 0.47
N LEU A 13 14.84 -3.03 1.00
CA LEU A 13 13.56 -3.10 1.69
C LEU A 13 13.52 -2.17 2.90
N ASP A 14 14.53 -2.21 3.76
CA ASP A 14 14.58 -1.41 4.99
C ASP A 14 14.69 0.09 4.69
N ARG A 15 15.52 0.46 3.71
CA ARG A 15 15.64 1.85 3.25
C ARG A 15 14.32 2.38 2.69
N ARG A 16 13.65 1.62 1.81
CA ARG A 16 12.36 2.02 1.21
C ARG A 16 11.23 2.06 2.22
N ARG A 17 11.17 1.07 3.13
CA ARG A 17 10.21 1.05 4.24
C ARG A 17 10.40 2.26 5.15
N THR A 18 11.63 2.62 5.50
CA THR A 18 11.91 3.79 6.35
C THR A 18 11.40 5.08 5.70
N ARG A 19 11.61 5.24 4.38
CA ARG A 19 11.06 6.38 3.63
C ARG A 19 9.55 6.38 3.58
N LEU A 20 8.94 5.21 3.37
CA LEU A 20 7.49 5.04 3.40
C LEU A 20 6.95 5.46 4.77
N ASP A 21 7.57 5.00 5.87
CA ASP A 21 7.21 5.29 7.27
C ASP A 21 7.32 6.76 7.66
N ALA A 22 8.16 7.53 6.98
CA ALA A 22 8.26 8.98 7.13
C ALA A 22 7.11 9.76 6.45
N GLN A 23 6.29 9.12 5.60
CA GLN A 23 5.16 9.80 4.93
C GLN A 23 4.02 10.08 5.91
N HIS A 24 3.45 11.29 5.82
CA HIS A 24 2.32 11.72 6.65
C HIS A 24 0.97 11.32 6.04
N GLY A 25 0.01 11.00 6.89
CA GLY A 25 -1.35 10.65 6.47
C GLY A 25 -1.49 9.27 5.83
N PRO A 26 -2.67 8.96 5.27
CA PRO A 26 -2.91 7.72 4.54
C PRO A 26 -2.00 7.62 3.32
N ARG A 27 -1.48 6.43 3.06
CA ARG A 27 -0.58 6.13 1.92
C ARG A 27 -1.02 4.85 1.19
N VAL A 28 -0.54 4.69 -0.03
CA VAL A 28 -0.80 3.47 -0.82
C VAL A 28 -0.26 2.25 -0.06
N GLY A 29 -1.07 1.20 0.00
CA GLY A 29 -0.82 -0.04 0.72
C GLY A 29 -1.42 -0.10 2.12
N ASP A 30 -1.80 1.04 2.73
CA ASP A 30 -2.47 1.07 4.04
C ASP A 30 -3.84 0.37 3.99
N PHE A 31 -4.25 -0.20 5.12
CA PHE A 31 -5.53 -0.88 5.26
C PHE A 31 -6.63 0.11 5.66
N VAL A 32 -7.83 -0.12 5.13
CA VAL A 32 -9.06 0.59 5.47
C VAL A 32 -10.10 -0.41 5.92
N GLU A 33 -10.58 -0.26 7.14
CA GLU A 33 -11.72 -0.97 7.71
C GLU A 33 -12.97 -0.10 7.55
N PHE A 34 -13.95 -0.55 6.77
CA PHE A 34 -15.21 0.15 6.50
C PHE A 34 -16.31 -0.22 7.50
N THR A 35 -17.36 0.60 7.59
CA THR A 35 -18.46 0.38 8.55
C THR A 35 -19.32 -0.85 8.26
N ASP A 36 -19.29 -1.34 7.02
CA ASP A 36 -19.95 -2.59 6.60
C ASP A 36 -19.11 -3.85 6.92
N GLY A 37 -17.95 -3.67 7.57
CA GLY A 37 -17.03 -4.76 7.94
C GLY A 37 -16.04 -5.14 6.84
N ALA A 38 -16.12 -4.54 5.65
CA ALA A 38 -15.12 -4.79 4.61
C ALA A 38 -13.75 -4.25 5.03
N THR A 39 -12.69 -4.99 4.71
CA THR A 39 -11.32 -4.50 4.83
C THR A 39 -10.66 -4.50 3.46
N ARG A 40 -10.12 -3.35 3.05
CA ARG A 40 -9.42 -3.19 1.76
C ARG A 40 -8.11 -2.45 1.95
N ARG A 41 -7.27 -2.40 0.91
CA ARG A 41 -6.04 -1.59 0.92
C ARG A 41 -6.21 -0.37 0.05
N ILE A 42 -5.59 0.75 0.44
CA ILE A 42 -5.49 1.95 -0.40
C ILE A 42 -4.61 1.60 -1.58
N SER A 43 -5.16 1.73 -2.76
CA SER A 43 -4.51 1.35 -4.02
C SER A 43 -4.06 2.59 -4.79
N TYR A 44 -4.72 3.72 -4.59
CA TYR A 44 -4.32 5.00 -5.18
C TYR A 44 -4.83 6.17 -4.36
N LEU A 45 -4.09 7.27 -4.37
CA LEU A 45 -4.48 8.55 -3.76
C LEU A 45 -4.60 9.62 -4.85
N TRP A 46 -5.78 10.19 -4.98
CA TRP A 46 -6.07 11.29 -5.87
C TRP A 46 -6.05 12.61 -5.11
N THR A 47 -5.38 13.61 -5.67
CA THR A 47 -5.57 15.01 -5.25
C THR A 47 -6.59 15.64 -6.19
N VAL A 48 -7.76 15.99 -5.66
CA VAL A 48 -8.83 16.68 -6.39
C VAL A 48 -9.11 18.04 -5.75
N PRO A 49 -9.85 18.96 -6.39
CA PRO A 49 -10.11 20.30 -5.83
C PRO A 49 -10.69 20.29 -4.41
N ASP A 50 -11.54 19.31 -4.09
CA ASP A 50 -12.20 19.18 -2.78
C ASP A 50 -11.38 18.40 -1.74
N GLY A 51 -10.08 18.20 -1.99
CA GLY A 51 -9.15 17.49 -1.11
C GLY A 51 -8.70 16.14 -1.67
N GLN A 52 -8.14 15.30 -0.79
CA GLN A 52 -7.59 14.01 -1.21
C GLN A 52 -8.64 12.90 -1.13
N LYS A 53 -8.62 11.97 -2.09
CA LYS A 53 -9.48 10.79 -2.15
C LYS A 53 -8.65 9.52 -2.26
N ALA A 54 -9.03 8.47 -1.54
CA ALA A 54 -8.42 7.16 -1.59
C ALA A 54 -9.29 6.20 -2.40
N GLN A 55 -8.70 5.58 -3.42
CA GLN A 55 -9.27 4.37 -4.04
C GLN A 55 -8.73 3.14 -3.34
N THR A 56 -9.56 2.11 -3.25
CA THR A 56 -9.19 0.83 -2.66
C THR A 56 -9.38 -0.31 -3.63
N SER A 57 -8.77 -1.46 -3.34
CA SER A 57 -8.98 -2.71 -4.07
C SER A 57 -9.06 -3.90 -3.12
N THR A 58 -9.65 -4.99 -3.61
CA THR A 58 -9.67 -6.30 -2.93
C THR A 58 -8.54 -7.21 -3.42
N ASP A 59 -8.02 -6.96 -4.62
CA ASP A 59 -6.94 -7.71 -5.26
C ASP A 59 -5.89 -6.77 -5.86
N GLY A 60 -4.91 -7.36 -6.55
CA GLY A 60 -3.81 -6.65 -7.22
C GLY A 60 -2.46 -6.82 -6.52
N ARG A 61 -1.47 -6.08 -7.01
CA ARG A 61 -0.07 -6.16 -6.55
C ARG A 61 0.45 -4.78 -6.17
N PHE A 62 1.23 -4.74 -5.10
CA PHE A 62 1.80 -3.52 -4.55
C PHE A 62 3.32 -3.54 -4.74
N TYR A 63 3.84 -2.68 -5.62
CA TYR A 63 5.27 -2.53 -5.87
C TYR A 63 5.86 -1.54 -4.88
N LEU A 64 6.93 -1.91 -4.17
CA LEU A 64 7.67 -1.00 -3.27
C LEU A 64 8.83 -0.37 -4.03
N GLY A 65 8.64 0.87 -4.48
CA GLY A 65 9.63 1.71 -5.13
C GLY A 65 10.38 2.62 -4.16
N ASP A 66 11.20 3.51 -4.71
CA ASP A 66 12.02 4.44 -3.91
C ASP A 66 11.22 5.55 -3.23
N ASP A 67 10.08 5.93 -3.83
CA ASP A 67 9.22 7.04 -3.38
C ASP A 67 7.95 6.59 -2.67
N GLY A 68 7.72 5.27 -2.58
CA GLY A 68 6.55 4.72 -1.92
C GLY A 68 6.08 3.42 -2.54
N VAL A 69 4.78 3.18 -2.44
CA VAL A 69 4.14 1.98 -2.98
C VAL A 69 3.28 2.34 -4.17
N ASP A 70 3.47 1.63 -5.27
CA ASP A 70 2.61 1.70 -6.45
C ASP A 70 1.72 0.46 -6.52
N PHE A 71 0.54 0.61 -7.12
CA PHE A 71 -0.43 -0.47 -7.25
C PHE A 71 -0.73 -0.81 -8.70
N SER A 72 -0.94 -2.10 -8.98
CA SER A 72 -1.49 -2.59 -10.23
C SER A 72 -2.63 -3.58 -9.97
N GLY A 73 -3.80 -3.28 -10.52
CA GLY A 73 -5.02 -4.07 -10.38
C GLY A 73 -6.28 -3.22 -10.64
N SER A 74 -7.44 -3.81 -10.34
CA SER A 74 -8.73 -3.12 -10.44
C SER A 74 -8.94 -2.19 -9.24
N LEU A 75 -9.71 -1.12 -9.44
CA LEU A 75 -9.96 -0.09 -8.43
C LEU A 75 -11.46 0.08 -8.20
N TYR A 76 -11.86 0.17 -6.94
CA TYR A 76 -13.20 0.62 -6.56
C TYR A 76 -13.30 2.15 -6.63
N PRO A 77 -14.53 2.71 -6.63
CA PRO A 77 -14.73 4.15 -6.47
C PRO A 77 -13.98 4.72 -5.25
N ALA A 78 -13.56 5.97 -5.35
CA ALA A 78 -12.76 6.61 -4.30
C ALA A 78 -13.63 7.10 -3.13
N VAL A 79 -13.10 7.03 -1.92
CA VAL A 79 -13.66 7.68 -0.72
C VAL A 79 -12.80 8.88 -0.31
N PRO A 80 -13.38 9.94 0.30
CA PRO A 80 -12.58 11.05 0.82
C PRO A 80 -11.62 10.57 1.90
N THR A 81 -10.34 11.00 1.89
CA THR A 81 -9.41 10.63 2.96
C THR A 81 -9.78 11.26 4.30
N ALA A 82 -10.52 12.38 4.29
CA ALA A 82 -11.14 12.95 5.48
C ALA A 82 -12.15 12.02 6.17
N SER A 83 -12.60 10.95 5.49
CA SER A 83 -13.42 9.91 6.11
C SER A 83 -12.64 8.88 6.91
N LEU A 84 -11.31 8.91 6.81
CA LEU A 84 -10.39 7.96 7.42
C LEU A 84 -9.88 8.50 8.75
N THR A 85 -9.91 7.67 9.79
CA THR A 85 -9.33 7.94 11.10
C THR A 85 -8.19 6.96 11.35
N ASP A 86 -7.01 7.48 11.68
CA ASP A 86 -5.86 6.66 12.04
C ASP A 86 -6.17 5.91 13.34
N THR A 87 -5.98 4.59 13.33
CA THR A 87 -6.25 3.74 14.50
C THR A 87 -5.00 3.40 15.31
N ALA A 88 -3.83 3.91 14.92
CA ALA A 88 -2.50 3.58 15.44
C ALA A 88 -2.13 2.08 15.34
N ARG A 89 -2.99 1.24 14.76
CA ARG A 89 -2.72 -0.17 14.50
C ARG A 89 -1.94 -0.32 13.21
N THR A 90 -1.18 -1.40 13.13
CA THR A 90 -0.53 -1.84 11.89
C THR A 90 -0.93 -3.26 11.54
N ARG A 91 -0.90 -3.57 10.25
CA ARG A 91 -1.15 -4.91 9.70
C ARG A 91 -0.14 -5.22 8.60
N LEU A 92 0.33 -6.46 8.55
CA LEU A 92 1.25 -6.90 7.50
C LEU A 92 0.52 -6.94 6.15
N GLY A 93 1.10 -6.26 5.16
CA GLY A 93 0.64 -6.26 3.77
C GLY A 93 1.75 -6.74 2.84
N ALA A 94 1.37 -7.55 1.85
CA ALA A 94 2.29 -8.02 0.84
C ALA A 94 2.72 -6.87 -0.08
N VAL A 95 4.00 -6.84 -0.42
CA VAL A 95 4.61 -5.98 -1.43
C VAL A 95 5.57 -6.80 -2.27
N TRP A 96 5.92 -6.29 -3.46
CA TRP A 96 7.00 -6.83 -4.25
C TRP A 96 7.99 -5.75 -4.67
N LEU A 97 9.23 -6.14 -4.92
CA LEU A 97 10.30 -5.29 -5.43
C LEU A 97 11.16 -6.08 -6.42
N PHE A 98 11.98 -5.40 -7.22
CA PHE A 98 12.96 -6.07 -8.07
C PHE A 98 14.15 -6.51 -7.24
N HIS A 99 14.57 -7.76 -7.43
CA HIS A 99 15.80 -8.27 -6.84
C HIS A 99 16.99 -7.41 -7.25
N HIS A 100 17.79 -6.98 -6.26
CA HIS A 100 18.93 -6.08 -6.40
C HIS A 100 18.60 -4.78 -7.14
N ASP A 101 17.33 -4.35 -7.10
CA ASP A 101 16.81 -3.19 -7.83
C ASP A 101 17.01 -3.27 -9.36
N ARG A 102 17.06 -4.50 -9.92
CA ARG A 102 17.27 -4.73 -11.35
C ARG A 102 15.96 -5.01 -12.08
N TRP A 103 15.55 -4.06 -12.92
CA TRP A 103 14.32 -4.17 -13.70
C TRP A 103 14.47 -5.21 -14.82
N ARG A 104 13.99 -6.43 -14.57
CA ARG A 104 14.05 -7.57 -15.50
C ARG A 104 12.85 -8.50 -15.32
N ALA A 105 12.52 -9.22 -16.39
CA ALA A 105 11.48 -10.25 -16.34
C ALA A 105 11.83 -11.34 -15.30
N TYR A 106 10.81 -11.83 -14.59
CA TYR A 106 10.92 -12.88 -13.58
C TYR A 106 11.88 -12.57 -12.41
N ASN A 107 12.15 -11.29 -12.15
CA ASN A 107 13.09 -10.84 -11.12
C ASN A 107 12.41 -10.18 -9.91
N ALA A 108 11.12 -10.47 -9.71
CA ALA A 108 10.34 -9.92 -8.61
C ALA A 108 10.48 -10.78 -7.35
N ILE A 109 10.66 -10.13 -6.21
CA ILE A 109 10.62 -10.74 -4.87
C ILE A 109 9.38 -10.23 -4.18
N THR A 110 8.64 -11.13 -3.53
CA THR A 110 7.48 -10.77 -2.69
C THR A 110 7.84 -10.93 -1.23
N THR A 111 7.46 -9.95 -0.42
CA THR A 111 7.65 -9.95 1.04
C THR A 111 6.47 -9.25 1.72
N VAL A 112 6.46 -9.19 3.04
CA VAL A 112 5.44 -8.47 3.82
C VAL A 112 6.09 -7.37 4.66
N ILE A 113 5.46 -6.20 4.70
CA ILE A 113 5.85 -5.08 5.56
C ILE A 113 4.63 -4.56 6.33
N PRO A 114 4.82 -3.90 7.49
CA PRO A 114 3.71 -3.31 8.21
C PRO A 114 3.16 -2.08 7.49
N PHE A 115 1.83 -1.99 7.44
CA PHE A 115 1.06 -0.87 6.94
C PHE A 115 0.11 -0.36 8.01
N ARG A 116 -0.28 0.92 7.94
CA ARG A 116 -1.21 1.52 8.91
C ARG A 116 -2.63 0.99 8.65
N VAL A 117 -3.44 0.98 9.70
CA VAL A 117 -4.86 0.64 9.62
C VAL A 117 -5.68 1.88 9.92
N TYR A 118 -6.52 2.27 8.96
CA TYR A 118 -7.49 3.34 9.08
C TYR A 118 -8.90 2.78 9.25
N ALA A 119 -9.70 3.41 10.10
CA ALA A 119 -11.14 3.19 10.14
C ALA A 119 -11.82 4.22 9.23
N CYS A 120 -12.71 3.77 8.33
CA CYS A 120 -13.57 4.64 7.53
C CYS A 120 -14.97 4.67 8.13
N HIS A 121 -15.55 5.87 8.30
CA HIS A 121 -16.92 6.01 8.81
C HIS A 121 -18.00 5.85 7.73
N LEU A 122 -17.61 5.49 6.50
CA LEU A 122 -18.50 5.19 5.37
C LEU A 122 -18.52 3.67 5.10
N PRO A 123 -19.57 3.13 4.47
CA PRO A 123 -19.55 1.77 3.93
C PRO A 123 -18.59 1.66 2.75
N ALA A 124 -18.18 0.44 2.40
CA ALA A 124 -17.27 0.24 1.29
C ALA A 124 -17.96 0.54 -0.06
N PRO A 125 -17.29 1.25 -0.98
CA PRO A 125 -17.85 1.51 -2.30
C PRO A 125 -17.95 0.21 -3.11
N HIS A 126 -18.96 0.11 -3.98
CA HIS A 126 -19.22 -1.04 -4.87
C HIS A 126 -18.93 -0.69 -6.32
#